data_AF-A0AAU4XQT8-F1
#
_entry.id   AF-A0AAU4XQT8-F1
#
_cell.length_a   1.000
_cell.length_b   1.000
_cell.length_c   1.000
_cell.angle_alpha   90.00
_cell.angle_beta   90.00
_cell.angle_gamma   90.00
#
_symmetry.space_group_name_H-M   'P 1'
#
loop_
_entity.id
_entity.type
_entity.pdbx_description
1 polymer ?
#
loop_
_entity_poly.entity_id
_entity_poly.type
_entity_poly.pdbx_seq_one_letter_code
_entity_poly.pdbx_strand_id
1 'polypeptide(L)' 'MLGLVESTIAEALERAKASGELTADKDPVELARLFTTFIQGLRVMGAAQAGRKFLESAITAVMRTLD' A
#
# COMPACT_ATOMS: atom_id res chain seq x y z
N MET A 1 -16.16 2.83 4.93
CA MET A 1 -15.31 1.62 4.80
C MET A 1 -13.88 1.97 4.37
N LEU A 2 -13.68 2.83 3.36
CA LEU A 2 -12.34 3.23 2.89
C LEU A 2 -11.45 3.82 4.01
N GLY A 3 -12.01 4.74 4.82
CA GLY A 3 -11.26 5.35 5.92
C GLY A 3 -10.86 4.41 7.06
N LEU A 4 -11.56 3.28 7.26
CA LEU A 4 -11.15 2.29 8.26
C LEU A 4 -9.91 1.53 7.81
N VAL A 5 -9.87 1.14 6.53
CA VAL A 5 -8.72 0.46 5.94
C VAL A 5 -7.50 1.39 5.92
N GLU A 6 -7.68 2.64 5.50
CA GLU A 6 -6.61 3.66 5.54
C GLU A 6 -6.07 3.85 6.97
N SER A 7 -6.96 4.04 7.96
CA SER A 7 -6.54 4.21 9.36
C SER A 7 -5.77 3.00 9.89
N THR A 8 -6.25 1.77 9.63
CA THR A 8 -5.56 0.55 10.07
C THR A 8 -4.19 0.39 9.43
N ILE A 9 -4.05 0.74 8.14
CA ILE A 9 -2.75 0.71 7.46
C ILE A 9 -1.83 1.79 8.03
N ALA A 10 -2.32 3.01 8.25
CA ALA A 10 -1.56 4.11 8.84
C ALA A 10 -1.02 3.72 10.23
N GLU A 11 -1.86 3.15 11.09
CA GLU A 11 -1.45 2.67 12.42
C GLU A 11 -0.37 1.58 12.34
N ALA A 12 -0.43 0.68 11.35
CA ALA A 12 0.60 -0.33 11.17
C ALA A 12 1.94 0.27 10.72
N LEU A 13 1.89 1.26 9.82
CA LEU A 13 3.06 1.97 9.33
C LEU A 13 3.70 2.87 10.40
N GLU A 14 2.89 3.50 11.26
CA GLU A 14 3.37 4.24 12.44
C GLU A 14 4.13 3.32 13.40
N ARG A 15 3.61 2.12 13.65
CA ARG A 15 4.33 1.12 14.47
C ARG A 15 5.64 0.69 13.83
N ALA A 16 5.66 0.45 12.52
CA ALA A 16 6.88 0.10 11.78
C ALA A 16 7.92 1.23 11.80
N LYS A 17 7.47 2.49 11.73
CA LYS A 17 8.34 3.66 11.87
C LYS A 17 8.93 3.77 13.28
N ALA A 18 8.10 3.53 14.29
CA ALA A 18 8.54 3.53 15.68
C ALA A 18 9.53 2.39 16.00
N SER A 19 9.45 1.24 15.32
CA SER A 19 10.40 0.13 15.45
C SER A 19 11.66 0.27 14.58
N GLY A 20 11.72 1.28 13.70
CA GLY A 20 12.82 1.50 12.76
C GLY A 20 12.79 0.58 11.53
N GLU A 21 11.68 -0.13 11.30
CA GLU A 21 11.45 -0.95 10.11
C GLU A 21 11.05 -0.11 8.88
N LEU A 22 10.51 1.10 9.12
CA LEU A 22 10.20 2.08 8.08
C LEU A 22 11.18 3.25 8.17
N THR A 23 11.74 3.65 7.01
CA THR A 23 12.67 4.77 6.92
C THR A 23 12.04 6.09 7.38
N ALA A 24 12.86 6.94 8.03
CA ALA A 24 12.37 8.10 8.79
C ALA A 24 11.72 9.19 7.91
N ASP A 25 12.10 9.25 6.64
CA ASP A 25 11.59 10.19 5.63
C ASP A 25 10.20 9.82 5.10
N LYS A 26 9.70 8.61 5.38
CA LYS A 26 8.37 8.20 4.90
C LYS A 26 7.26 8.70 5.81
N ASP A 27 6.18 9.19 5.22
CA ASP A 27 4.95 9.53 5.92
C ASP A 27 3.99 8.32 5.94
N PRO A 28 3.68 7.76 7.12
CA PRO A 28 2.74 6.64 7.28
C PRO A 28 1.35 6.90 6.69
N VAL A 29 0.84 8.13 6.77
CA VAL A 29 -0.49 8.51 6.26
C VAL A 29 -0.48 8.58 4.74
N GLU A 30 0.57 9.15 4.13
CA GLU A 30 0.70 9.18 2.68
C GLU A 30 0.80 7.77 2.09
N LEU A 31 1.61 6.91 2.72
CA LEU A 31 1.70 5.50 2.36
C LEU A 31 0.36 4.77 2.54
N ALA A 32 -0.38 5.01 3.63
CA ALA A 32 -1.70 4.40 3.81
C ALA A 32 -2.68 4.75 2.70
N ARG A 33 -2.68 6.01 2.23
CA ARG A 33 -3.49 6.46 1.09
C ARG A 33 -3.05 5.81 -0.21
N LEU A 34 -1.75 5.70 -0.44
CA LEU A 34 -1.20 5.00 -1.60
C LEU A 34 -1.69 3.55 -1.63
N PHE A 35 -1.50 2.82 -0.53
CA PHE A 35 -1.87 1.40 -0.43
C PHE A 35 -3.38 1.20 -0.59
N THR A 36 -4.18 2.04 0.07
CA THR A 36 -5.63 2.00 -0.05
C THR A 36 -6.07 2.21 -1.49
N THR A 37 -5.54 3.24 -2.16
CA THR A 37 -5.85 3.54 -3.57
C THR A 37 -5.37 2.41 -4.50
N PHE A 38 -4.17 1.89 -4.25
CA PHE A 38 -3.58 0.80 -5.02
C PHE A 38 -4.43 -0.48 -4.95
N ILE A 39 -4.90 -0.86 -3.76
CA ILE A 39 -5.79 -2.02 -3.57
C ILE A 39 -7.09 -1.85 -4.38
N GLN A 40 -7.64 -0.63 -4.44
CA GLN A 40 -8.82 -0.37 -5.26
C GLN A 40 -8.51 -0.48 -6.76
N GLY A 41 -7.35 0.02 -7.19
CA GLY A 41 -6.84 -0.17 -8.55
C GLY A 41 -6.72 -1.64 -8.92
N LEU A 42 -6.18 -2.49 -8.04
CA LEU A 42 -6.07 -3.94 -8.28
C LEU A 42 -7.44 -4.59 -8.50
N ARG A 43 -8.49 -4.18 -7.77
CA ARG A 43 -9.86 -4.69 -7.97
C ARG A 43 -10.37 -4.36 -9.37
N VAL A 44 -10.13 -3.13 -9.84
CA VAL A 44 -10.51 -2.70 -11.20
C VAL A 44 -9.73 -3.48 -12.25
N MET A 45 -8.42 -3.61 -12.10
CA MET A 45 -7.58 -4.34 -13.06
C MET A 45 -7.91 -5.84 -13.08
N GLY A 46 -8.25 -6.44 -11.94
CA GLY A 46 -8.73 -7.81 -11.86
C GLY A 46 -10.06 -8.02 -12.60
N ALA A 47 -11.00 -7.08 -12.45
CA ALA A 47 -12.25 -7.10 -13.21
C ALA A 47 -12.02 -6.95 -14.73
N ALA A 48 -11.00 -6.19 -15.12
CA ALA A 48 -10.55 -6.06 -16.51
C ALA A 48 -9.71 -7.26 -17.03
N GLN A 49 -9.60 -8.34 -16.25
CA GLN A 49 -8.79 -9.53 -16.57
C GLN A 49 -7.33 -9.20 -16.92
N ALA A 50 -6.73 -8.23 -16.23
CA ALA A 50 -5.31 -7.93 -16.38
C ALA A 50 -4.46 -9.17 -16.09
N GLY A 51 -3.39 -9.35 -16.88
CA GLY A 51 -2.53 -10.52 -16.78
C GLY A 51 -1.86 -10.63 -15.41
N ARG A 52 -1.72 -11.86 -14.91
CA ARG A 52 -1.10 -12.15 -13.60
C ARG A 52 0.27 -11.48 -13.41
N LYS A 53 1.14 -11.57 -14.42
CA LYS A 53 2.48 -10.96 -14.38
C LYS A 53 2.44 -9.44 -14.23
N PHE A 54 1.44 -8.78 -14.81
CA PHE A 54 1.25 -7.34 -14.67
C PHE A 54 0.87 -6.99 -13.22
N LEU A 55 -0.07 -7.72 -12.62
CA LEU A 55 -0.50 -7.51 -11.24
C LEU A 55 0.65 -7.79 -10.24
N GLU A 56 1.38 -8.89 -10.44
CA GLU A 56 2.55 -9.23 -9.62
C GLU A 56 3.63 -8.14 -9.70
N SER A 57 3.93 -7.64 -10.91
CA SER A 57 4.88 -6.54 -11.10
C SER A 57 4.43 -5.26 -10.39
N ALA A 58 3.13 -4.93 -10.42
CA ALA A 58 2.59 -3.76 -9.74
C ALA A 58 2.68 -3.89 -8.22
N ILE A 59 2.40 -5.09 -7.68
CA ILE A 59 2.53 -5.39 -6.24
C ILE A 59 3.99 -5.29 -5.82
N THR A 60 4.93 -5.86 -6.58
CA THR A 60 6.36 -5.72 -6.29
C THR A 60 6.79 -4.25 -6.28
N ALA A 61 6.27 -3.43 -7.20
CA ALA A 61 6.59 -2.01 -7.25
C ALA A 61 6.06 -1.24 -6.03
N VAL A 62 4.82 -1.49 -5.58
CA VAL A 62 4.28 -0.83 -4.38
C VAL A 62 5.01 -1.26 -3.11
N MET A 63 5.42 -2.53 -3.02
CA MET A 63 6.13 -3.02 -1.82
C MET A 63 7.49 -2.35 -1.63
N ARG A 64 8.18 -2.00 -2.73
CA ARG A 64 9.43 -1.22 -2.67
C ARG A 64 9.25 0.19 -2.11
N THR A 65 8.01 0.68 -1.99
CA THR A 65 7.75 1.97 -1.32
C THR A 65 7.81 1.85 0.21
N LEU A 66 8.04 0.66 0.76
CA LEU A 66 8.28 0.47 2.20
C LEU A 66 9.77 0.45 2.57
N ASP A 67 10.66 0.25 1.58
CA ASP A 67 12.13 0.29 1.75
C ASP A 67 12.62 1.73 1.94
#